data_AF-A0A8J7LIC1-F1
#
_entry.id   AF-A0A8J7LIC1-F1
#
_cell.length_a   1.000
_cell.length_b   1.000
_cell.length_c   1.000
_cell.angle_alpha   90.00
_cell.angle_beta   90.00
_cell.angle_gamma   90.00
#
_symmetry.space_group_name_H-M   'P 1'
#
loop_
_entity.id
_entity.type
_entity.pdbx_description
1 polymer ?
#
loop_
_entity_poly.entity_id
_entity_poly.type
_entity_poly.pdbx_seq_one_letter_code
_entity_poly.pdbx_strand_id
1 'polypeptide(L)'
;MGFRDLNRYPAQKARYDKYKEWLEATPAERQAKFAAITDETKRAYAEREKGYVSPFGTAGNTKVYLPARLIKDGQTGQGSGVATVLRGLLANYTTTTTEFAALTTPIEIEAKRFKFAKLTLTSVVPGTTKKNSRITGAEYKKPDVDSVTSPFGQNAGGQAYDAAVLAIQGESAYATFMAGNGGKNRSRFTPEG
;
A
#
# COMPACT_ATOMS: atom_id res chain seq x y z
N MET A 1 -19.70 35.64 -23.46
CA MET A 1 -18.34 35.08 -23.31
C MET A 1 -17.40 36.23 -23.03
N GLY A 2 -16.67 36.21 -21.92
CA GLY A 2 -15.72 37.28 -21.60
C GLY A 2 -14.42 37.16 -22.41
N PHE A 3 -13.64 38.23 -22.51
CA PHE A 3 -12.30 38.22 -23.15
C PHE A 3 -11.37 37.13 -22.60
N ARG A 4 -11.52 36.74 -21.33
CA ARG A 4 -10.82 35.62 -20.70
C ARG A 4 -11.18 34.25 -21.30
N ASP A 5 -12.42 34.08 -21.76
CA ASP A 5 -12.88 32.83 -22.38
C ASP A 5 -12.36 32.71 -23.81
N LEU A 6 -12.35 33.82 -24.56
CA LEU A 6 -11.77 33.90 -25.91
C LEU A 6 -10.27 33.54 -25.91
N ASN A 7 -9.50 34.05 -24.95
CA ASN A 7 -8.07 33.72 -24.83
C ASN A 7 -7.82 32.26 -24.40
N ARG A 8 -8.80 31.60 -23.76
CA ARG A 8 -8.69 30.18 -23.35
C ARG A 8 -9.19 29.21 -24.41
N TYR A 9 -9.99 29.69 -25.37
CA TYR A 9 -10.62 28.88 -26.41
C TYR A 9 -9.62 28.00 -27.19
N PRO A 10 -8.46 28.49 -27.67
CA PRO A 10 -7.51 27.65 -28.41
C PRO A 10 -7.00 26.46 -27.59
N ALA A 11 -6.66 26.70 -26.32
CA ALA A 11 -6.18 25.66 -25.41
C ALA A 11 -7.28 24.67 -25.01
N GLN A 12 -8.53 25.13 -24.88
CA GLN A 12 -9.67 24.27 -24.59
C GLN A 12 -10.04 23.41 -25.79
N LYS A 13 -10.05 23.98 -27.00
CA LYS A 13 -10.28 23.24 -28.25
C LYS A 13 -9.22 22.14 -28.44
N ALA A 14 -7.94 22.45 -28.28
CA ALA A 14 -6.87 21.46 -28.39
C ALA A 14 -7.00 20.29 -27.40
N ARG A 15 -7.52 20.53 -26.18
CA ARG A 15 -7.80 19.47 -25.20
C ARG A 15 -9.01 18.63 -25.58
N TYR A 16 -10.04 19.27 -26.14
CA TYR A 16 -11.25 18.60 -26.61
C TYR A 16 -10.96 17.71 -27.82
N ASP A 17 -10.15 18.19 -28.76
CA ASP A 17 -9.72 17.43 -29.95
C ASP A 17 -8.96 16.16 -29.50
N LYS A 18 -8.01 16.27 -28.56
CA LYS A 18 -7.32 15.10 -27.95
C LYS A 18 -8.25 14.14 -27.21
N TYR A 19 -9.29 14.67 -26.55
CA TYR A 19 -10.29 13.85 -25.86
C TYR A 19 -11.11 13.04 -26.86
N LYS A 20 -11.49 13.63 -28.01
CA LYS A 20 -12.16 12.93 -29.10
C LYS A 20 -11.28 11.85 -29.71
N GLU A 21 -10.02 12.15 -29.99
CA GLU A 21 -9.03 11.15 -30.43
C GLU A 21 -8.89 9.99 -29.43
N TRP A 22 -8.98 10.25 -28.12
CA TRP A 22 -8.95 9.19 -27.11
C TRP A 22 -10.22 8.30 -27.14
N LEU A 23 -11.39 8.91 -27.37
CA LEU A 23 -12.66 8.18 -27.49
C LEU A 23 -12.70 7.30 -28.74
N GLU A 24 -12.12 7.77 -29.84
CA GLU A 24 -12.06 7.06 -31.12
C GLU A 24 -10.92 6.03 -31.17
N ALA A 25 -9.91 6.18 -30.31
CA ALA A 25 -8.79 5.23 -30.22
C ALA A 25 -9.25 3.81 -29.87
N THR A 26 -8.64 2.85 -30.57
CA THR A 26 -8.80 1.42 -30.36
C THR A 26 -8.25 0.97 -28.99
N PRO A 27 -8.65 -0.22 -28.49
CA PRO A 27 -8.07 -0.77 -27.26
C PRO A 27 -6.53 -0.85 -27.28
N ALA A 28 -5.93 -1.22 -28.42
CA ALA A 28 -4.48 -1.33 -28.57
C ALA A 28 -3.76 0.03 -28.47
N GLU A 29 -4.31 1.07 -29.12
CA GLU A 29 -3.74 2.43 -29.05
C GLU A 29 -3.88 3.02 -27.64
N ARG A 30 -4.98 2.73 -26.94
CA ARG A 30 -5.17 3.12 -25.55
C ARG A 30 -4.15 2.46 -24.63
N GLN A 31 -3.84 1.18 -24.87
CA GLN A 31 -2.82 0.44 -24.13
C GLN A 31 -1.42 1.00 -24.39
N ALA A 32 -1.07 1.31 -25.65
CA ALA A 32 0.21 1.95 -25.99
C ALA A 32 0.37 3.32 -25.32
N LYS A 33 -0.66 4.17 -25.36
CA LYS A 33 -0.69 5.47 -24.67
C LYS A 33 -0.59 5.34 -23.14
N PHE A 34 -1.08 4.24 -22.56
CA PHE A 34 -0.94 3.95 -21.13
C PHE A 34 0.50 3.55 -20.78
N ALA A 35 1.07 2.60 -21.52
CA ALA A 35 2.45 2.13 -21.34
C ALA A 35 3.48 3.26 -21.47
N ALA A 36 3.26 4.24 -22.35
CA ALA A 36 4.13 5.40 -22.50
C ALA A 36 4.20 6.30 -21.24
N ILE A 37 3.21 6.22 -20.34
CA ILE A 37 3.13 7.06 -19.13
C ILE A 37 3.41 6.25 -17.86
N THR A 38 3.01 4.98 -17.84
CA THR A 38 3.20 4.08 -16.70
C THR A 38 4.46 3.27 -16.87
N ASP A 39 5.40 3.47 -15.96
CA ASP A 39 6.59 2.64 -15.85
C ASP A 39 6.29 1.48 -14.87
N GLU A 40 6.23 0.26 -15.40
CA GLU A 40 5.97 -0.93 -14.58
C GLU A 40 7.12 -1.27 -13.63
N THR A 41 8.34 -0.80 -13.93
CA THR A 41 9.50 -0.95 -13.04
C THR A 41 9.36 -0.11 -11.76
N LYS A 42 8.44 0.86 -11.76
CA LYS A 42 8.13 1.73 -10.61
C LYS A 42 6.92 1.28 -9.81
N ARG A 43 6.45 0.03 -9.99
CA ARG A 43 5.43 -0.53 -9.10
C ARG A 43 6.10 -1.15 -7.88
N ALA A 44 5.65 -0.74 -6.69
CA ALA A 44 6.09 -1.37 -5.45
C ALA A 44 5.80 -2.87 -5.47
N TYR A 45 6.85 -3.69 -5.31
CA TYR A 45 6.74 -5.14 -5.26
C TYR A 45 7.48 -5.66 -4.02
N ALA A 46 6.73 -5.92 -2.96
CA ALA A 46 7.28 -6.47 -1.73
C ALA A 46 7.27 -8.01 -1.79
N GLU A 47 8.45 -8.62 -1.71
CA GLU A 47 8.60 -10.07 -1.62
C GLU A 47 7.94 -10.61 -0.35
N ARG A 48 7.41 -11.83 -0.44
CA ARG A 48 6.65 -12.46 0.65
C ARG A 48 7.19 -13.82 1.02
N GLU A 49 7.16 -14.12 2.31
CA GLU A 49 7.50 -15.42 2.86
C GLU A 49 6.37 -16.01 3.69
N LYS A 50 6.49 -17.29 4.02
CA LYS A 50 5.54 -17.98 4.90
C LYS A 50 5.79 -17.52 6.34
N GLY A 51 4.70 -17.31 7.06
CA GLY A 51 4.72 -17.09 8.49
C GLY A 51 3.33 -17.27 9.07
N TYR A 52 3.13 -16.71 10.25
CA TYR A 52 1.96 -16.93 11.07
C TYR A 52 1.50 -15.60 11.68
N VAL A 53 0.19 -15.49 11.88
CA VAL A 53 -0.45 -14.35 12.53
C VAL A 53 -1.45 -14.88 13.53
N SER A 54 -1.47 -14.27 14.72
CA SER A 54 -2.48 -14.59 15.72
C SER A 54 -3.69 -13.68 15.56
N PRO A 55 -4.88 -14.18 15.17
CA PRO A 55 -6.01 -13.32 14.88
C PRO A 55 -6.55 -12.63 16.13
N PHE A 56 -7.31 -11.57 15.92
CA PHE A 56 -8.04 -10.89 16.99
C PHE A 56 -9.27 -11.73 17.43
N GLY A 57 -9.77 -11.49 18.65
CA GLY A 57 -10.97 -12.15 19.15
C GLY A 57 -10.76 -13.54 19.76
N THR A 58 -9.54 -14.05 19.83
CA THR A 58 -9.20 -15.20 20.70
C THR A 58 -9.32 -14.79 22.16
N ALA A 59 -10.15 -15.51 22.93
CA ALA A 59 -10.34 -15.24 24.35
C ALA A 59 -9.18 -15.83 25.19
N GLY A 60 -8.84 -15.14 26.28
CA GLY A 60 -7.77 -15.55 27.20
C GLY A 60 -6.37 -15.13 26.75
N ASN A 61 -5.34 -15.65 27.41
CA ASN A 61 -3.95 -15.23 27.21
C ASN A 61 -3.20 -16.05 26.14
N THR A 62 -3.87 -17.04 25.54
CA THR A 62 -3.24 -17.98 24.60
C THR A 62 -3.33 -17.46 23.18
N LYS A 63 -2.18 -17.42 22.48
CA LYS A 63 -2.14 -17.14 21.04
C LYS A 63 -2.48 -18.39 20.25
N VAL A 64 -3.39 -18.23 19.29
CA VAL A 64 -3.64 -19.20 18.22
C VAL A 64 -3.00 -18.67 16.96
N TYR A 65 -2.35 -19.51 16.17
CA TYR A 65 -1.61 -19.10 14.98
C TYR A 65 -2.28 -19.63 13.72
N LEU A 66 -2.51 -18.73 12.76
CA LEU A 66 -2.98 -19.10 11.43
C LEU A 66 -1.89 -18.75 10.40
N PRO A 67 -1.68 -19.58 9.37
CA PRO A 67 -0.67 -19.33 8.35
C PRO A 67 -1.02 -18.09 7.51
N ALA A 68 -0.01 -17.27 7.25
CA ALA A 68 -0.11 -16.01 6.50
C ALA A 68 1.12 -15.78 5.60
N ARG A 69 1.01 -14.84 4.66
CA ARG A 69 2.14 -14.38 3.83
C ARG A 69 2.67 -13.05 4.36
N LEU A 70 3.82 -13.10 5.01
CA LEU A 70 4.49 -11.95 5.62
C LEU A 70 5.42 -11.26 4.62
N ILE A 71 5.85 -10.04 4.93
CA ILE A 71 6.91 -9.34 4.17
C ILE A 71 8.25 -10.00 4.50
N LYS A 72 8.96 -10.48 3.48
CA LYS A 72 10.29 -11.11 3.62
C LYS A 72 11.34 -10.09 4.06
N ASP A 73 12.40 -10.53 4.74
CA ASP A 73 13.59 -9.69 4.97
C ASP A 73 14.34 -9.35 3.67
N GLY A 74 15.19 -8.32 3.72
CA GLY A 74 16.11 -7.99 2.64
C GLY A 74 15.42 -7.47 1.38
N GLN A 75 14.33 -6.73 1.55
CA GLN A 75 13.58 -6.16 0.42
C GLN A 75 14.49 -5.27 -0.43
N THR A 76 14.42 -5.44 -1.75
CA THR A 76 15.16 -4.62 -2.72
C THR A 76 14.20 -4.03 -3.76
N GLY A 77 14.65 -3.00 -4.48
CA GLY A 77 13.86 -2.37 -5.54
C GLY A 77 12.77 -1.41 -5.05
N GLN A 78 11.80 -1.12 -5.92
CA GLN A 78 10.75 -0.14 -5.67
C GLN A 78 9.82 -0.57 -4.52
N GLY A 79 9.54 0.35 -3.60
CA GLY A 79 8.70 0.09 -2.43
C GLY A 79 9.40 -0.65 -1.29
N SER A 80 10.68 -1.02 -1.43
CA SER A 80 11.48 -1.68 -0.38
C SER A 80 11.53 -0.87 0.92
N GLY A 81 11.72 0.45 0.85
CA GLY A 81 11.71 1.33 2.03
C GLY A 81 10.38 1.27 2.80
N VAL A 82 9.26 1.29 2.09
CA VAL A 82 7.91 1.16 2.72
C VAL A 82 7.73 -0.23 3.32
N ALA A 83 8.17 -1.28 2.61
CA ALA A 83 8.10 -2.65 3.09
C ALA A 83 8.93 -2.88 4.35
N THR A 84 10.14 -2.31 4.43
CA THR A 84 11.01 -2.38 5.60
C THR A 84 10.40 -1.69 6.82
N VAL A 85 9.83 -0.49 6.64
CA VAL A 85 9.12 0.22 7.72
C VAL A 85 7.92 -0.60 8.19
N LEU A 86 7.09 -1.07 7.25
CA LEU A 86 5.90 -1.86 7.58
C LEU A 86 6.25 -3.16 8.30
N ARG A 87 7.32 -3.84 7.88
CA ARG A 87 7.80 -5.04 8.56
C ARG A 87 8.27 -4.73 9.98
N GLY A 88 9.03 -3.65 10.16
CA GLY A 88 9.50 -3.22 11.48
C GLY A 88 8.35 -2.96 12.46
N LEU A 89 7.33 -2.20 12.02
CA LEU A 89 6.13 -1.92 12.82
C LEU A 89 5.33 -3.16 13.20
N LEU A 90 5.44 -4.23 12.41
CA LEU A 90 4.65 -5.46 12.59
C LEU A 90 5.47 -6.62 13.17
N ALA A 91 6.72 -6.39 13.56
CA ALA A 91 7.61 -7.43 14.08
C ALA A 91 7.00 -8.16 15.29
N ASN A 92 6.34 -7.43 16.19
CA ASN A 92 5.69 -8.01 17.39
C ASN A 92 4.30 -8.61 17.12
N TYR A 93 3.72 -8.38 15.94
CA TYR A 93 2.35 -8.75 15.59
C TYR A 93 2.27 -9.87 14.55
N THR A 94 3.43 -10.36 14.13
CA THR A 94 3.59 -11.44 13.16
C THR A 94 4.63 -12.43 13.71
N THR A 95 4.65 -13.63 13.17
CA THR A 95 5.58 -14.67 13.62
C THR A 95 6.13 -15.38 12.41
N THR A 96 7.44 -15.35 12.23
CA THR A 96 8.13 -16.04 11.14
C THR A 96 8.04 -17.55 11.30
N THR A 97 8.35 -18.29 10.24
CA THR A 97 8.37 -19.76 10.31
C THR A 97 9.38 -20.26 11.37
N THR A 98 10.53 -19.59 11.49
CA THR A 98 11.56 -19.92 12.48
C THR A 98 11.10 -19.66 13.91
N GLU A 99 10.48 -18.51 14.17
CA GLU A 99 9.94 -18.18 15.50
C GLU A 99 8.82 -19.13 15.90
N PHE A 100 7.94 -19.47 14.96
CA PHE A 100 6.85 -20.41 15.22
C PHE A 100 7.36 -21.80 15.60
N ALA A 101 8.39 -22.30 14.90
CA ALA A 101 9.02 -23.58 15.20
C ALA A 101 9.74 -23.61 16.57
N ALA A 102 10.10 -22.45 17.12
CA ALA A 102 10.74 -22.33 18.43
C ALA A 102 9.73 -22.29 19.60
N LEU A 103 8.43 -22.15 19.32
CA LEU A 103 7.40 -22.09 20.36
C LEU A 103 7.20 -23.45 21.04
N THR A 104 6.95 -23.44 22.34
CA THR A 104 6.59 -24.63 23.11
C THR A 104 5.09 -24.87 22.98
N THR A 105 4.68 -25.97 22.37
CA THR A 105 3.27 -26.37 22.15
C THR A 105 2.40 -25.28 21.47
N PRO A 106 2.76 -24.80 20.27
CA PRO A 106 1.95 -23.80 19.57
C PRO A 106 0.61 -24.38 19.10
N ILE A 107 -0.44 -23.57 19.16
CA ILE A 107 -1.75 -23.93 18.61
C ILE A 107 -1.82 -23.39 17.17
N GLU A 108 -1.70 -24.28 16.19
CA GLU A 108 -1.90 -23.96 14.77
C GLU A 108 -3.32 -24.30 14.34
N ILE A 109 -3.97 -23.38 13.63
CA ILE A 109 -5.25 -23.66 12.96
C ILE A 109 -5.11 -23.33 11.48
N GLU A 110 -5.43 -24.30 10.61
CA GLU A 110 -5.53 -24.05 9.19
C GLU A 110 -6.93 -23.54 8.84
N ALA A 111 -7.04 -22.25 8.50
CA ALA A 111 -8.30 -21.63 8.10
C ALA A 111 -8.22 -21.10 6.65
N LYS A 112 -8.76 -21.86 5.69
CA LYS A 112 -8.64 -21.58 4.25
C LYS A 112 -9.28 -20.28 3.76
N ARG A 113 -10.14 -19.63 4.56
CA ARG A 113 -10.89 -18.41 4.17
C ARG A 113 -10.81 -17.28 5.20
N PHE A 114 -9.91 -17.38 6.16
CA PHE A 114 -9.77 -16.35 7.17
C PHE A 114 -9.22 -15.05 6.57
N LYS A 115 -9.81 -13.91 6.91
CA LYS A 115 -9.29 -12.58 6.51
C LYS A 115 -8.66 -11.90 7.72
N PHE A 116 -7.34 -11.93 7.77
CA PHE A 116 -6.56 -11.18 8.74
C PHE A 116 -6.81 -9.68 8.65
N ALA A 117 -6.65 -9.01 9.78
CA ALA A 117 -6.42 -7.58 9.82
C ALA A 117 -5.16 -7.23 9.03
N LYS A 118 -5.16 -6.05 8.40
CA LYS A 118 -4.06 -5.60 7.54
C LYS A 118 -3.70 -4.16 7.81
N LEU A 119 -2.41 -3.87 7.77
CA LEU A 119 -1.89 -2.51 7.70
C LEU A 119 -1.34 -2.28 6.31
N THR A 120 -1.82 -1.22 5.66
CA THR A 120 -1.28 -0.70 4.41
C THR A 120 -0.55 0.60 4.71
N LEU A 121 0.71 0.70 4.30
CA LEU A 121 1.45 1.95 4.25
C LEU A 121 1.59 2.39 2.79
N THR A 122 1.43 3.69 2.57
CA THR A 122 1.52 4.30 1.25
C THR A 122 2.45 5.50 1.31
N SER A 123 3.63 5.39 0.69
CA SER A 123 4.52 6.52 0.47
C SER A 123 4.03 7.32 -0.74
N VAL A 124 3.88 8.62 -0.60
CA VAL A 124 3.40 9.51 -1.68
C VAL A 124 4.46 10.57 -1.94
N VAL A 125 5.30 10.31 -2.94
CA VAL A 125 6.34 11.26 -3.37
C VAL A 125 5.72 12.23 -4.37
N PRO A 126 5.72 13.55 -4.09
CA PRO A 126 5.21 14.54 -5.03
C PRO A 126 5.94 14.47 -6.37
N GLY A 127 5.19 14.44 -7.47
CA GLY A 127 5.78 14.54 -8.80
C GLY A 127 6.51 15.87 -8.97
N THR A 128 7.80 15.82 -9.27
CA THR A 128 8.61 17.01 -9.56
C THR A 128 8.46 17.43 -11.02
N THR A 129 8.28 16.47 -11.93
CA THR A 129 8.08 16.69 -13.35
C THR A 129 6.60 16.64 -13.73
N LYS A 130 6.20 17.53 -14.63
CA LYS A 130 4.87 17.50 -15.22
C LYS A 130 4.83 16.43 -16.32
N LYS A 131 3.75 15.66 -16.36
CA LYS A 131 3.46 14.71 -17.43
C LYS A 131 2.17 15.11 -18.12
N ASN A 132 2.12 14.93 -19.44
CA ASN A 132 0.92 15.16 -20.21
C ASN A 132 -0.10 14.04 -19.95
N SER A 133 -1.36 14.41 -19.75
CA SER A 133 -2.48 13.46 -19.71
C SER A 133 -2.60 12.71 -21.03
N ARG A 134 -2.66 11.37 -20.98
CA ARG A 134 -2.97 10.53 -22.15
C ARG A 134 -4.34 10.84 -22.77
N ILE A 135 -5.25 11.43 -22.00
CA ILE A 135 -6.64 11.68 -22.41
C ILE A 135 -6.79 13.08 -22.99
N THR A 136 -6.28 14.10 -22.29
CA THR A 136 -6.54 15.51 -22.64
C THR A 136 -5.28 16.26 -23.06
N GLY A 137 -4.10 15.66 -22.92
CA GLY A 137 -2.81 16.32 -23.12
C GLY A 137 -2.48 17.39 -22.09
N ALA A 138 -3.35 17.64 -21.09
CA ALA A 138 -3.10 18.61 -20.05
C ALA A 138 -1.96 18.12 -19.14
N GLU A 139 -1.01 19.01 -18.86
CA GLU A 139 0.08 18.74 -17.93
C GLU A 139 -0.42 18.63 -16.49
N TYR A 140 0.01 17.60 -15.79
CA TYR A 140 -0.21 17.43 -14.35
C TYR A 140 1.01 16.80 -13.68
N LYS A 141 1.20 17.10 -12.40
CA LYS A 141 2.22 16.45 -11.58
C LYS A 141 1.65 15.12 -11.08
N LYS A 142 2.11 14.01 -11.64
CA LYS A 142 1.74 12.67 -11.14
C LYS A 142 2.62 12.34 -9.93
N PRO A 143 2.06 12.12 -8.72
CA PRO A 143 2.83 11.60 -7.61
C PRO A 143 3.27 10.16 -7.89
N ASP A 144 4.45 9.81 -7.43
CA ASP A 144 4.91 8.43 -7.36
C ASP A 144 4.46 7.85 -6.02
N VAL A 145 3.86 6.67 -6.09
CA VAL A 145 3.11 6.09 -4.96
C VAL A 145 3.54 4.65 -4.78
N ASP A 146 4.12 4.36 -3.62
CA ASP A 146 4.47 3.00 -3.21
C ASP A 146 3.52 2.56 -2.11
N SER A 147 2.74 1.52 -2.38
CA SER A 147 1.78 0.98 -1.42
C SER A 147 2.10 -0.45 -1.09
N VAL A 148 2.38 -0.73 0.18
CA VAL A 148 2.68 -2.07 0.69
C VAL A 148 1.69 -2.41 1.79
N THR A 149 1.18 -3.64 1.78
CA THR A 149 0.18 -4.12 2.75
C THR A 149 0.65 -5.39 3.43
N SER A 150 0.48 -5.55 4.73
CA SER A 150 0.84 -6.79 5.44
C SER A 150 -0.26 -7.17 6.43
N PRO A 151 -0.53 -8.47 6.63
CA PRO A 151 -1.38 -8.90 7.72
C PRO A 151 -0.71 -8.63 9.06
N PHE A 152 -1.52 -8.45 10.10
CA PHE A 152 -1.07 -8.36 11.48
C PHE A 152 -2.16 -8.91 12.41
N GLY A 153 -1.77 -9.21 13.64
CA GLY A 153 -2.62 -9.84 14.62
C GLY A 153 -2.36 -9.35 16.04
N GLN A 154 -2.58 -10.20 17.02
CA GLN A 154 -2.32 -9.94 18.43
C GLN A 154 -0.82 -10.07 18.77
N ASN A 155 -0.28 -9.07 19.48
CA ASN A 155 1.03 -9.16 20.14
C ASN A 155 0.93 -9.86 21.50
N ALA A 156 -0.17 -9.70 22.23
CA ALA A 156 -0.46 -10.48 23.44
C ALA A 156 -1.79 -11.21 23.27
N GLY A 157 -1.89 -12.44 23.78
CA GLY A 157 -3.15 -13.18 23.73
C GLY A 157 -4.28 -12.38 24.36
N GLY A 158 -5.44 -12.31 23.69
CA GLY A 158 -6.58 -11.54 24.16
C GLY A 158 -6.49 -10.03 23.91
N GLN A 159 -5.44 -9.55 23.22
CA GLN A 159 -5.34 -8.15 22.82
C GLN A 159 -6.47 -7.77 21.86
N ALA A 160 -7.13 -6.64 22.16
CA ALA A 160 -8.12 -6.04 21.28
C ALA A 160 -7.47 -5.38 20.06
N TYR A 161 -8.17 -5.39 18.92
CA TYR A 161 -7.73 -4.76 17.68
C TYR A 161 -7.34 -3.28 17.88
N ASP A 162 -8.20 -2.50 18.52
CA ASP A 162 -7.96 -1.06 18.72
C ASP A 162 -6.71 -0.81 19.58
N ALA A 163 -6.45 -1.66 20.57
CA ALA A 163 -5.25 -1.58 21.39
C ALA A 163 -3.97 -1.87 20.57
N ALA A 164 -4.03 -2.83 19.65
CA ALA A 164 -2.93 -3.10 18.72
C ALA A 164 -2.70 -1.93 17.76
N VAL A 165 -3.77 -1.36 17.20
CA VAL A 165 -3.69 -0.19 16.30
C VAL A 165 -3.05 1.00 17.02
N LEU A 166 -3.50 1.32 18.24
CA LEU A 166 -2.96 2.42 19.03
C LEU A 166 -1.47 2.23 19.35
N ALA A 167 -1.07 1.00 19.70
CA ALA A 167 0.33 0.68 19.96
C ALA A 167 1.20 0.87 18.70
N ILE A 168 0.76 0.39 17.54
CA ILE A 168 1.47 0.59 16.26
C ILE A 168 1.56 2.08 15.91
N GLN A 169 0.48 2.83 16.10
CA GLN A 169 0.46 4.28 15.85
C GLN A 169 1.36 5.06 16.82
N GLY A 170 1.58 4.53 18.02
CA GLY A 170 2.48 5.10 19.02
C GLY A 170 3.96 4.88 18.75
N GLU A 171 4.33 4.00 17.81
CA GLU A 171 5.73 3.78 17.46
C GLU A 171 6.34 4.99 16.73
N SER A 172 7.58 5.35 17.09
CA SER A 172 8.31 6.46 16.48
C SER A 172 8.52 6.25 14.97
N ALA A 173 8.69 5.01 14.53
CA ALA A 173 8.80 4.65 13.12
C ALA A 173 7.52 4.98 12.34
N TYR A 174 6.34 4.80 12.95
CA TYR A 174 5.06 5.16 12.34
C TYR A 174 4.93 6.67 12.19
N ALA A 175 5.21 7.43 13.26
CA ALA A 175 5.18 8.90 13.23
C ALA A 175 6.17 9.46 12.19
N THR A 176 7.39 8.91 12.15
CA THR A 176 8.43 9.28 11.18
C THR A 176 7.98 9.01 9.75
N PHE A 177 7.38 7.84 9.50
CA PHE A 177 6.84 7.51 8.19
C PHE A 177 5.73 8.47 7.77
N MET A 178 4.80 8.79 8.66
CA MET A 178 3.67 9.69 8.37
C MET A 178 4.13 11.13 8.10
N ALA A 179 5.17 11.60 8.78
CA ALA A 179 5.79 12.91 8.51
C ALA A 179 6.55 12.96 7.17
N GLY A 180 6.91 11.79 6.61
CA GLY A 180 7.62 11.67 5.35
C GLY A 180 6.90 12.34 4.15
N ASN A 181 7.70 12.75 3.16
CA ASN A 181 7.21 13.42 1.93
C ASN A 181 6.37 14.68 2.19
N GLY A 182 6.67 15.40 3.28
CA GLY A 182 5.94 16.59 3.69
C GLY A 182 4.54 16.27 4.22
N GLY A 183 4.39 15.16 4.96
CA GLY A 183 3.13 14.74 5.57
C GLY A 183 2.12 14.13 4.59
N LYS A 184 2.57 13.71 3.40
CA LYS A 184 1.67 13.17 2.35
C LYS A 184 1.53 11.65 2.39
N ASN A 185 2.38 10.98 3.14
CA ASN A 185 2.30 9.55 3.35
C ASN A 185 0.97 9.20 4.04
N ARG A 186 0.48 7.99 3.74
CA ARG A 186 -0.81 7.51 4.22
C ARG A 186 -0.65 6.16 4.86
N SER A 187 -1.54 5.88 5.80
CA SER A 187 -1.72 4.56 6.38
C SER A 187 -3.20 4.18 6.29
N ARG A 188 -3.47 2.88 6.24
CA ARG A 188 -4.82 2.33 6.34
C ARG A 188 -4.77 1.04 7.14
N PHE A 189 -5.51 1.03 8.23
CA PHE A 189 -5.81 -0.19 8.97
C PHE A 189 -7.12 -0.79 8.43
N THR A 190 -7.10 -2.09 8.15
CA THR A 190 -8.28 -2.86 7.76
C THR A 190 -8.51 -3.92 8.84
N PRO A 191 -9.67 -3.95 9.50
CA PRO A 191 -9.97 -4.96 10.51
C PRO A 191 -10.20 -6.34 9.88
N GLU A 192 -10.29 -7.36 10.73
CA GLU A 192 -10.67 -8.73 10.35
C GLU A 192 -12.13 -8.79 9.85
N GLY A 193 -12.46 -9.82 9.05
CA GLY A 193 -13.83 -10.07 8.58
C GLY A 193 -13.97 -11.21 7.59
#